data_AF-A0A7C1WR34-F1
#
_entry.id   AF-A0A7C1WR34-F1
#
_cell.length_a   1.000
_cell.length_b   1.000
_cell.length_c   1.000
_cell.angle_alpha   90.00
_cell.angle_beta   90.00
_cell.angle_gamma   90.00
#
_symmetry.space_group_name_H-M   'P 1'
#
loop_
_entity.id
_entity.type
_entity.pdbx_description
1 polymer ?
#
loop_
_entity_poly.entity_id
_entity_poly.type
_entity_poly.pdbx_seq_one_letter_code
_entity_poly.pdbx_strand_id
1 'polypeptide(L)'
;MGKWVKKQEFEKLFLPYKNSGKQIWVINRVKQLPDEIVKMAIRLAELDFINYIRICDETLAASSENYPKRPKVPITILNHDTAIGIMILYSPVFKTINFFEINSPVKGNGSKMVDAILKDFPKDWYPAVAIDWSNGFWDKMEKKYNKLEWIM
;
A
#
# COMPACT_ATOMS: atom_id res chain seq x y z
N MET A 1 4.36 -20.28 -7.87
CA MET A 1 3.47 -19.85 -6.76
C MET A 1 4.31 -18.95 -5.86
N GLY A 2 3.87 -17.72 -5.58
CA GLY A 2 4.62 -16.81 -4.71
C GLY A 2 4.76 -17.38 -3.29
N LYS A 3 5.83 -17.00 -2.58
CA LYS A 3 6.05 -17.42 -1.20
C LYS A 3 4.95 -16.81 -0.31
N TRP A 4 4.34 -17.63 0.54
CA TRP A 4 3.40 -17.18 1.56
C TRP A 4 4.09 -17.16 2.92
N VAL A 5 3.79 -16.13 3.71
CA VAL A 5 4.37 -15.91 5.04
C VAL A 5 3.27 -16.07 6.08
N LYS A 6 3.51 -16.91 7.10
CA LYS A 6 2.53 -17.15 8.17
C LYS A 6 2.39 -15.93 9.08
N LYS A 7 1.22 -15.78 9.71
CA LYS A 7 0.93 -14.66 10.63
C LYS A 7 2.00 -14.42 11.69
N GLN A 8 2.42 -15.47 12.37
CA GLN A 8 3.45 -15.39 13.41
C GLN A 8 4.80 -14.90 12.89
N GLU A 9 5.09 -15.09 11.60
CA GLU A 9 6.34 -14.66 10.98
C GLU A 9 6.24 -13.19 10.56
N PHE A 10 5.20 -12.80 9.81
CA PHE A 10 5.07 -11.41 9.39
C PHE A 10 4.79 -10.45 10.55
N GLU A 11 4.14 -10.89 11.63
CA GLU A 11 3.91 -10.03 12.80
C GLU A 11 5.22 -9.65 13.49
N LYS A 12 6.23 -10.52 13.45
CA LYS A 12 7.59 -10.21 13.94
C LYS A 12 8.26 -9.17 13.06
N LEU A 13 8.07 -9.23 11.74
CA LEU A 13 8.61 -8.24 10.81
C LEU A 13 8.02 -6.85 11.01
N PHE A 14 6.77 -6.76 11.50
CA PHE A 14 6.12 -5.48 11.80
C PHE A 14 6.47 -4.93 13.20
N LEU A 15 7.12 -5.70 14.07
CA LEU A 15 7.39 -5.32 15.45
C LEU A 15 8.28 -4.06 15.59
N PRO A 16 9.38 -3.90 14.83
CA PRO A 16 10.20 -2.69 14.91
C PRO A 16 9.41 -1.40 14.64
N TYR A 17 8.53 -1.42 13.65
CA TYR A 17 7.70 -0.27 13.28
C TYR A 17 6.60 0.00 14.33
N LYS A 18 6.02 -1.05 14.91
CA LYS A 18 5.09 -0.89 16.05
C LYS A 18 5.77 -0.25 17.24
N ASN A 19 7.01 -0.67 17.54
CA ASN A 19 7.80 -0.11 18.63
C ASN A 19 8.22 1.35 18.37
N SER A 20 8.31 1.77 17.11
CA SER A 20 8.54 3.18 16.74
C SER A 20 7.27 4.04 16.77
N GLY A 21 6.14 3.51 17.26
CA GLY A 21 4.88 4.24 17.39
C GLY A 21 3.93 4.11 16.19
N LYS A 22 4.30 3.40 15.12
CA LYS A 22 3.40 3.17 13.98
C LYS A 22 2.33 2.15 14.34
N GLN A 23 1.10 2.37 13.87
CA GLN A 23 0.00 1.45 14.11
C GLN A 23 -0.24 0.56 12.89
N ILE A 24 0.21 -0.68 12.98
CA ILE A 24 0.07 -1.69 11.92
C ILE A 24 -0.94 -2.75 12.37
N TRP A 25 -2.04 -2.88 11.64
CA TRP A 25 -3.11 -3.84 11.94
C TRP A 25 -3.31 -4.84 10.81
N VAL A 26 -3.35 -6.11 11.18
CA VAL A 26 -3.73 -7.21 10.29
C VAL A 26 -5.03 -7.80 10.82
N ILE A 27 -6.06 -7.90 9.98
CA ILE A 27 -7.36 -8.42 10.44
C ILE A 27 -7.25 -9.88 10.90
N ASN A 28 -8.11 -10.30 11.83
CA ASN A 28 -7.97 -11.60 12.51
C ASN A 28 -8.07 -12.82 11.58
N ARG A 29 -8.81 -12.70 10.48
CA ARG A 29 -9.02 -13.78 9.50
C ARG A 29 -7.80 -14.04 8.61
N VAL A 30 -6.93 -13.05 8.41
CA VAL A 30 -5.66 -13.24 7.70
C VAL A 30 -4.76 -14.14 8.54
N LYS A 31 -4.49 -15.35 8.06
CA LYS A 31 -3.56 -16.32 8.70
C LYS A 31 -2.20 -16.37 8.02
N GLN A 32 -2.15 -15.95 6.76
CA GLN A 32 -0.96 -15.88 5.93
C GLN A 32 -1.14 -14.77 4.90
N LEU A 33 -0.03 -14.21 4.43
CA LEU A 33 -0.01 -13.20 3.37
C LEU A 33 1.01 -13.61 2.30
N PRO A 34 0.81 -13.20 1.03
CA PRO A 34 1.89 -13.25 0.07
C PRO A 34 3.08 -12.42 0.58
N ASP A 35 4.29 -12.95 0.43
CA ASP A 35 5.54 -12.30 0.84
C ASP A 35 5.67 -10.88 0.26
N GLU A 36 5.18 -10.67 -0.96
CA GLU A 36 5.21 -9.35 -1.59
C GLU A 36 4.34 -8.33 -0.87
N ILE A 37 3.14 -8.72 -0.41
CA ILE A 37 2.25 -7.82 0.33
C ILE A 37 2.88 -7.44 1.68
N VAL A 38 3.59 -8.37 2.32
CA VAL A 38 4.35 -8.10 3.54
C VAL A 38 5.45 -7.07 3.26
N LYS A 39 6.23 -7.25 2.20
CA LYS A 39 7.31 -6.32 1.79
C LYS A 39 6.76 -4.94 1.46
N MET A 40 5.66 -4.84 0.72
CA MET A 40 5.01 -3.56 0.42
C MET A 40 4.57 -2.84 1.68
N ALA A 41 3.95 -3.56 2.63
CA ALA A 41 3.55 -2.98 3.91
C ALA A 41 4.76 -2.47 4.71
N ILE A 42 5.88 -3.20 4.70
CA ILE A 42 7.14 -2.77 5.32
C ILE A 42 7.67 -1.49 4.67
N ARG A 43 7.77 -1.45 3.33
CA ARG A 43 8.25 -0.28 2.59
C ARG A 43 7.37 0.95 2.80
N LEU A 44 6.05 0.76 2.93
CA LEU A 44 5.14 1.84 3.32
C LEU A 44 5.37 2.29 4.78
N ALA A 45 5.67 1.36 5.69
CA ALA A 45 6.00 1.68 7.08
C ALA A 45 7.31 2.46 7.22
N GLU A 46 8.27 2.26 6.32
CA GLU A 46 9.54 3.00 6.26
C GLU A 46 9.36 4.48 5.89
N LEU A 47 8.22 4.87 5.31
CA LEU A 47 7.94 6.27 5.03
C LEU A 47 7.62 7.02 6.33
N ASP A 48 8.40 8.05 6.64
CA ASP A 48 8.28 8.80 7.91
C ASP A 48 6.90 9.42 8.12
N PHE A 49 6.23 9.81 7.03
CA PHE A 49 4.89 10.41 7.10
C PHE A 49 3.76 9.39 7.25
N ILE A 50 4.01 8.08 7.10
CA ILE A 50 2.99 7.04 7.26
C ILE A 50 2.96 6.58 8.72
N ASN A 51 1.79 6.70 9.35
CA ASN A 51 1.58 6.36 10.75
C ASN A 51 0.69 5.12 10.94
N TYR A 52 -0.22 4.89 9.99
CA TYR A 52 -1.28 3.89 10.10
C TYR A 52 -1.25 2.97 8.89
N ILE A 53 -1.20 1.66 9.13
CA ILE A 53 -1.21 0.63 8.09
C ILE A 53 -2.23 -0.44 8.45
N ARG A 54 -3.12 -0.75 7.52
CA ARG A 54 -4.10 -1.82 7.64
C ARG A 54 -3.94 -2.82 6.51
N ILE A 55 -3.85 -4.09 6.87
CA ILE A 55 -3.78 -5.22 5.94
C ILE A 55 -5.02 -6.10 6.14
N CYS A 56 -5.78 -6.28 5.07
CA CYS A 56 -6.86 -7.26 4.92
C CYS A 56 -6.43 -8.36 3.94
N ASP A 57 -7.28 -9.34 3.63
CA ASP A 57 -6.90 -10.45 2.72
C ASP A 57 -6.70 -10.01 1.26
N GLU A 58 -7.25 -8.86 0.87
CA GLU A 58 -7.20 -8.33 -0.50
C GLU A 58 -6.96 -6.82 -0.55
N THR A 59 -6.71 -6.18 0.60
CA THR A 59 -6.45 -4.73 0.66
C THR A 59 -5.27 -4.41 1.56
N LEU A 60 -4.46 -3.44 1.14
CA LEU A 60 -3.41 -2.83 1.94
C LEU A 60 -3.62 -1.32 1.85
N ALA A 61 -3.90 -0.70 3.01
CA ALA A 61 -4.08 0.73 3.14
C ALA A 61 -3.04 1.30 4.09
N ALA A 62 -2.43 2.42 3.72
CA ALA A 62 -1.46 3.14 4.53
C ALA A 62 -1.76 4.64 4.49
N SER A 63 -1.64 5.32 5.63
CA SER A 63 -1.86 6.76 5.70
C SER A 63 -1.11 7.43 6.84
N SER A 64 -0.87 8.74 6.70
CA SER A 64 -0.46 9.63 7.79
C SER A 64 -1.54 9.79 8.85
N GLU A 65 -2.81 9.59 8.48
CA GLU A 65 -3.97 9.84 9.32
C GLU A 65 -4.95 8.65 9.34
N ASN A 66 -5.71 8.57 10.42
CA ASN A 66 -6.73 7.56 10.63
C ASN A 66 -8.03 8.26 11.01
N TYR A 67 -9.18 7.75 10.58
CA TYR A 67 -10.46 8.36 10.90
C TYR A 67 -10.67 8.47 12.43
N PRO A 68 -10.97 9.67 12.97
CA PRO A 68 -11.07 9.88 14.43
C PRO A 68 -12.10 8.98 15.13
N LYS A 69 -13.21 8.68 14.44
CA LYS A 69 -14.31 7.86 14.97
C LYS A 69 -14.38 6.45 14.37
N ARG A 70 -13.39 6.06 13.56
CA ARG A 70 -13.30 4.71 13.00
C ARG A 70 -11.91 4.15 13.30
N PRO A 71 -11.75 3.40 14.41
CA PRO A 71 -10.46 2.84 14.75
C PRO A 71 -10.01 1.92 13.61
N LYS A 72 -8.72 2.01 13.25
CA LYS A 72 -8.10 1.13 12.24
C LYS A 72 -8.67 1.29 10.83
N VAL A 73 -8.93 2.51 10.39
CA VAL A 73 -9.27 2.85 9.00
C VAL A 73 -8.38 4.02 8.56
N PRO A 74 -7.23 3.73 7.91
CA PRO A 74 -6.38 4.76 7.33
C PRO A 74 -7.16 5.63 6.34
N ILE A 75 -6.92 6.94 6.33
CA ILE A 75 -7.59 7.88 5.41
C ILE A 75 -6.82 7.90 4.08
N THR A 76 -7.47 7.45 3.01
CA THR A 76 -6.86 7.34 1.67
C THR A 76 -7.64 8.10 0.59
N ILE A 77 -8.78 8.68 0.96
CA ILE A 77 -9.72 9.30 0.02
C ILE A 77 -9.09 10.48 -0.71
N LEU A 78 -9.40 10.60 -2.00
CA LEU A 78 -8.94 11.70 -2.84
C LEU A 78 -9.42 13.07 -2.31
N ASN A 79 -8.60 14.09 -2.51
CA ASN A 79 -8.84 15.49 -2.13
C ASN A 79 -9.02 15.73 -0.62
N HIS A 80 -8.52 14.83 0.22
CA HIS A 80 -8.46 15.10 1.65
C HIS A 80 -7.36 16.15 1.95
N ASP A 81 -7.68 17.15 2.76
CA ASP A 81 -6.86 18.36 2.92
C ASP A 81 -5.46 18.10 3.50
N THR A 82 -5.33 17.11 4.40
CA THR A 82 -4.09 16.87 5.16
C THR A 82 -3.54 15.44 5.01
N ALA A 83 -4.40 14.42 4.97
CA ALA A 83 -4.00 13.03 4.92
C ALA A 83 -3.14 12.70 3.68
N ILE A 84 -2.01 12.04 3.90
CA ILE A 84 -1.19 11.44 2.85
C ILE A 84 -1.40 9.94 2.94
N GLY A 85 -2.09 9.35 1.97
CA GLY A 85 -2.47 7.95 2.04
C GLY A 85 -2.64 7.27 0.69
N ILE A 86 -2.56 5.94 0.72
CA ILE A 86 -2.71 5.07 -0.42
C ILE A 86 -3.45 3.80 -0.01
N MET A 87 -4.38 3.34 -0.85
CA MET A 87 -5.01 2.03 -0.75
C MET A 87 -4.78 1.28 -2.05
N ILE A 88 -4.25 0.06 -1.92
CA ILE A 88 -4.25 -0.91 -3.00
C ILE A 88 -5.25 -2.02 -2.73
N LEU A 89 -5.88 -2.47 -3.80
CA LEU A 89 -6.54 -3.77 -3.88
C LEU A 89 -5.56 -4.74 -4.52
N TYR A 90 -5.42 -5.94 -4.00
CA TYR A 90 -4.50 -6.93 -4.55
C TYR A 90 -5.18 -8.28 -4.72
N SER A 91 -4.81 -8.99 -5.78
CA SER A 91 -5.24 -10.36 -6.02
C SER A 91 -4.02 -11.27 -6.13
N PRO A 92 -3.79 -12.17 -5.16
CA PRO A 92 -2.73 -13.17 -5.27
C PRO A 92 -2.98 -14.19 -6.40
N VAL A 93 -4.24 -14.38 -6.79
CA VAL A 93 -4.65 -15.30 -7.87
C VAL A 93 -4.31 -14.72 -9.23
N PHE A 94 -4.72 -13.48 -9.48
CA PHE A 94 -4.44 -12.78 -10.74
C PHE A 94 -3.08 -12.07 -10.74
N LYS A 95 -2.40 -12.04 -9.59
CA LYS A 95 -1.13 -11.33 -9.35
C LYS A 95 -1.21 -9.86 -9.74
N THR A 96 -2.30 -9.20 -9.38
CA THR A 96 -2.53 -7.80 -9.69
C THR A 96 -2.49 -6.95 -8.42
N ILE A 97 -2.03 -5.71 -8.56
CA ILE A 97 -2.13 -4.66 -7.55
C ILE A 97 -2.79 -3.45 -8.20
N ASN A 98 -4.05 -3.21 -7.86
CA ASN A 98 -4.81 -2.05 -8.32
C ASN A 98 -4.66 -0.90 -7.32
N PHE A 99 -4.13 0.23 -7.76
CA PHE A 99 -4.08 1.47 -7.00
C PHE A 99 -5.48 2.09 -6.95
N PHE A 100 -6.22 1.75 -5.91
CA PHE A 100 -7.64 2.08 -5.79
C PHE A 100 -7.89 3.50 -5.28
N GLU A 101 -7.12 3.93 -4.28
CA GLU A 101 -7.18 5.30 -3.79
C GLU A 101 -5.76 5.81 -3.51
N ILE A 102 -5.54 7.09 -3.80
CA ILE A 102 -4.34 7.81 -3.40
C ILE A 102 -4.69 9.26 -3.12
N ASN A 103 -4.14 9.78 -2.03
CA ASN A 103 -4.26 11.19 -1.68
C ASN A 103 -2.94 11.72 -1.13
N SER A 104 -2.59 12.94 -1.54
CA SER A 104 -1.40 13.61 -1.05
C SER A 104 -1.50 15.11 -1.28
N PRO A 105 -1.83 15.91 -0.25
CA PRO A 105 -1.81 17.37 -0.37
C PRO A 105 -0.39 17.92 -0.47
N VAL A 106 0.61 17.14 -0.04
CA VAL A 106 2.03 17.50 -0.13
C VAL A 106 2.64 16.94 -1.43
N LYS A 107 3.14 17.82 -2.30
CA LYS A 107 3.77 17.42 -3.57
C LYS A 107 4.89 16.41 -3.34
N GLY A 108 4.91 15.35 -4.16
CA GLY A 108 5.95 14.32 -4.18
C GLY A 108 5.67 13.12 -3.27
N ASN A 109 4.88 13.25 -2.20
CA ASN A 109 4.60 12.12 -1.32
C ASN A 109 3.73 11.04 -1.98
N GLY A 110 2.84 11.41 -2.89
CA GLY A 110 2.13 10.46 -3.77
C GLY A 110 3.08 9.54 -4.53
N SER A 111 4.11 10.11 -5.18
CA SER A 111 5.12 9.31 -5.88
C SER A 111 5.92 8.44 -4.92
N LYS A 112 6.29 8.94 -3.72
CA LYS A 112 7.01 8.13 -2.73
C LYS A 112 6.21 6.90 -2.29
N MET A 113 4.89 7.02 -2.13
CA MET A 113 4.02 5.88 -1.81
C MET A 113 3.96 4.86 -2.96
N VAL A 114 3.82 5.32 -4.20
CA VAL A 114 3.88 4.44 -5.38
C VAL A 114 5.24 3.77 -5.50
N ASP A 115 6.33 4.52 -5.30
CA ASP A 115 7.69 3.99 -5.31
C ASP A 115 7.89 2.92 -4.24
N ALA A 116 7.37 3.13 -3.03
CA ALA A 116 7.44 2.13 -1.96
C ALA A 116 6.70 0.84 -2.31
N ILE A 117 5.59 0.92 -3.05
CA ILE A 117 4.84 -0.26 -3.50
C ILE A 117 5.58 -0.96 -4.65
N LEU A 118 6.05 -0.21 -5.65
CA LEU A 118 6.67 -0.73 -6.87
C LEU A 118 8.18 -1.00 -6.76
N LYS A 119 8.82 -0.66 -5.65
CA LYS A 119 10.23 -1.01 -5.41
C LYS A 119 10.39 -2.53 -5.40
N ASP A 120 11.31 -3.02 -6.21
CA ASP A 120 11.56 -4.46 -6.41
C ASP A 120 10.30 -5.24 -6.79
N PHE A 121 9.40 -4.62 -7.56
CA PHE A 121 8.11 -5.21 -7.94
C PHE A 121 8.31 -6.56 -8.65
N PRO A 122 7.56 -7.60 -8.27
CA PRO A 122 7.71 -8.92 -8.85
C PRO A 122 7.33 -8.93 -10.33
N LYS A 123 8.18 -9.55 -11.15
CA LYS A 123 8.03 -9.61 -12.61
C LYS A 123 6.76 -10.32 -13.08
N ASP A 124 6.17 -11.16 -12.24
CA ASP A 124 4.96 -11.92 -12.53
C ASP A 124 3.70 -11.26 -11.95
N TRP A 125 3.82 -10.03 -11.43
CA TRP A 125 2.69 -9.22 -11.00
C TRP A 125 2.49 -8.03 -11.92
N TYR A 126 1.28 -7.48 -11.89
CA TYR A 126 0.85 -6.37 -12.74
C TYR A 126 0.32 -5.22 -11.89
N PRO A 127 0.94 -4.02 -11.96
CA PRO A 127 0.31 -2.82 -11.41
C PRO A 127 -0.90 -2.44 -12.26
N ALA A 128 -1.95 -1.97 -11.61
CA ALA A 128 -3.18 -1.58 -12.26
C ALA A 128 -3.71 -0.26 -11.72
N VAL A 129 -4.38 0.51 -12.58
CA VAL A 129 -5.12 1.72 -12.21
C VAL A 129 -6.45 1.65 -12.94
N ALA A 130 -7.46 1.10 -12.29
CA ALA A 130 -8.77 0.93 -12.94
C ALA A 130 -9.50 2.26 -13.20
N ILE A 131 -9.21 3.29 -12.41
CA ILE A 131 -9.85 4.60 -12.49
C ILE A 131 -8.82 5.69 -12.16
N ASP A 132 -8.54 6.58 -13.12
CA ASP A 132 -7.65 7.73 -12.90
C ASP A 132 -8.44 9.02 -12.60
N TRP A 133 -8.38 9.48 -11.35
CA TRP A 133 -8.89 10.79 -10.91
C TRP A 133 -7.77 11.78 -10.53
N SER A 134 -6.54 11.45 -10.89
CA SER A 134 -5.31 12.11 -10.45
C SER A 134 -4.77 13.15 -11.42
N ASN A 135 -5.50 13.42 -12.51
CA ASN A 135 -5.17 14.41 -13.54
C ASN A 135 -3.75 14.23 -14.13
N GLY A 136 -3.48 13.02 -14.66
CA GLY A 136 -2.21 12.69 -15.32
C GLY A 136 -1.05 12.38 -14.38
N PHE A 137 -1.32 12.13 -13.09
CA PHE A 137 -0.29 11.59 -12.19
C PHE A 137 0.06 10.14 -12.55
N TRP A 138 -0.92 9.31 -12.89
CA TRP A 138 -0.66 7.92 -13.28
C TRP A 138 0.11 7.79 -14.60
N ASP A 139 -0.15 8.66 -15.59
CA ASP A 139 0.69 8.74 -16.81
C ASP A 139 2.18 8.96 -16.50
N LYS A 140 2.49 9.74 -15.46
CA LYS A 140 3.87 9.98 -15.02
C LYS A 140 4.46 8.77 -14.31
N MET A 141 3.65 8.05 -13.52
CA MET A 141 4.07 6.83 -12.85
C MET A 141 4.32 5.70 -13.85
N GLU A 142 3.43 5.53 -14.84
CA GLU A 142 3.59 4.56 -15.92
C GLU A 142 4.89 4.84 -16.71
N LYS A 143 5.13 6.09 -17.12
CA LYS A 143 6.37 6.49 -17.79
C LYS A 143 7.62 6.22 -16.94
N LYS A 144 7.55 6.48 -15.64
CA LYS A 144 8.66 6.21 -14.70
C LYS A 144 8.93 4.71 -14.55
N TYR A 145 7.88 3.90 -14.55
CA TYR A 145 7.92 2.45 -14.40
C TYR A 145 7.59 1.73 -15.71
N ASN A 146 8.14 2.21 -16.83
CA ASN A 146 7.84 1.74 -18.19
C ASN A 146 8.29 0.31 -18.51
N LYS A 147 9.02 -0.33 -17.59
CA LYS A 147 9.42 -1.74 -17.68
C LYS A 147 8.39 -2.68 -17.08
N LEU A 148 7.40 -2.15 -16.37
CA LEU A 148 6.28 -2.92 -15.84
C LEU A 148 5.15 -2.90 -16.87
N GLU A 149 4.41 -3.99 -16.94
CA GLU A 149 3.19 -4.09 -17.75
C GLU A 149 2.00 -3.60 -16.92
N TRP A 150 1.54 -2.38 -17.21
CA TRP A 150 0.43 -1.75 -16.50
C TRP A 150 -0.92 -2.17 -17.08
N ILE A 151 -1.91 -2.36 -16.20
CA ILE A 151 -3.30 -2.56 -16.58
C ILE A 151 -4.05 -1.26 -16.26
N MET A 152 -4.40 -0.50 -17.29
CA MET A 152 -5.08 0.80 -17.18
C MET A 152 -6.54 0.69 -17.62
#